data_AF-A0A2D5E5F1-F1
#
_entry.id   AF-A0A2D5E5F1-F1
#
_cell.length_a   1.000
_cell.length_b   1.000
_cell.length_c   1.000
_cell.angle_alpha   90.00
_cell.angle_beta   90.00
_cell.angle_gamma   90.00
#
_symmetry.space_group_name_H-M   'P 1'
#
loop_
_entity.id
_entity.type
_entity.pdbx_description
1 polymer ?
#
loop_
_entity_poly.entity_id
_entity_poly.type
_entity_poly.pdbx_seq_one_letter_code
_entity_poly.pdbx_strand_id
1 'polypeptide(L)'
;MEFFEFDRAWRTLSNEDVVTITGEAPASVDCLQIDYDERRAAHRTIFAAREGHEVDVADAEILDIPRERAGEVLEHILHKLHVEPVLILPIGRWRSVFDVLTPALADNEQWMGIDSEATIELNTRDPLLFKLRDLHLLRTVVEAVLKHSETLDQGISIAAIQAPLLVEVEPAGGVLLTIGNEGLADEVRAVAQAFMEG
;
A
#
# COMPACT_ATOMS: atom_id res chain seq x y z
N MET A 1 12.97 -0.92 8.24
CA MET A 1 11.69 -0.51 8.86
C MET A 1 11.92 0.28 10.13
N GLU A 2 11.36 1.48 10.18
CA GLU A 2 11.30 2.39 11.33
C GLU A 2 10.08 3.30 11.14
N PHE A 3 9.51 3.83 12.23
CA PHE A 3 8.49 4.86 12.11
C PHE A 3 9.08 6.15 11.52
N PHE A 4 8.33 6.77 10.63
CA PHE A 4 8.66 8.02 9.99
C PHE A 4 7.61 9.05 10.39
N GLU A 5 8.03 10.21 10.91
CA GLU A 5 7.10 11.23 11.38
C GLU A 5 6.12 11.64 10.28
N PHE A 6 4.81 11.65 10.59
CA PHE A 6 3.76 11.93 9.61
C PHE A 6 3.98 13.26 8.86
N ASP A 7 4.30 14.35 9.55
CA ASP A 7 4.52 15.65 8.92
C ASP A 7 5.72 15.65 7.95
N ARG A 8 6.73 14.84 8.25
CA ARG A 8 7.89 14.66 7.38
C ARG A 8 7.53 13.80 6.17
N ALA A 9 6.80 12.70 6.40
CA ALA A 9 6.24 11.85 5.35
C ALA A 9 5.45 12.67 4.34
N TRP A 10 4.57 13.53 4.87
CA TRP A 10 3.73 14.42 4.08
C TRP A 10 4.54 15.33 3.18
N ARG A 11 5.48 16.12 3.76
CA ARG A 11 6.34 17.00 2.94
C ARG A 11 7.10 16.25 1.86
N THR A 12 7.55 15.03 2.16
CA THR A 12 8.23 14.19 1.18
C THR A 12 7.31 13.78 0.03
N LEU A 13 6.08 13.33 0.32
CA LEU A 13 5.13 12.89 -0.71
C LEU A 13 4.55 14.06 -1.52
N SER A 14 4.29 15.21 -0.91
CA SER A 14 3.72 16.37 -1.59
C SER A 14 4.71 17.08 -2.52
N ASN A 15 6.00 17.09 -2.18
CA ASN A 15 7.02 17.75 -3.02
C ASN A 15 7.26 17.04 -4.36
N GLU A 16 6.91 15.76 -4.44
CA GLU A 16 7.17 14.92 -5.60
C GLU A 16 5.90 14.75 -6.49
N ASP A 17 4.85 15.54 -6.23
CA ASP A 17 3.50 15.40 -6.81
C ASP A 17 2.92 13.98 -6.64
N VAL A 18 3.35 13.24 -5.61
CA VAL A 18 3.02 11.81 -5.49
C VAL A 18 1.66 11.62 -4.85
N VAL A 19 1.32 12.40 -3.82
CA VAL A 19 0.05 12.25 -3.06
C VAL A 19 -0.49 13.59 -2.53
N THR A 20 -1.75 13.91 -2.83
CA THR A 20 -2.65 14.77 -2.07
C THR A 20 -3.45 13.99 -1.01
N ILE A 21 -3.53 14.55 0.19
CA ILE A 21 -4.43 14.07 1.24
C ILE A 21 -5.76 14.82 1.12
N THR A 22 -6.89 14.11 1.20
CA THR A 22 -8.17 14.77 1.52
C THR A 22 -8.33 14.78 3.04
N GLY A 23 -8.29 15.98 3.64
CA GLY A 23 -8.38 16.18 5.10
C GLY A 23 -7.68 17.45 5.57
N GLU A 24 -8.16 18.07 6.66
CA GLU A 24 -7.61 19.32 7.22
C GLU A 24 -6.45 19.10 8.22
N ALA A 25 -6.26 17.87 8.73
CA ALA A 25 -5.22 17.51 9.70
C ALA A 25 -4.77 16.04 9.57
N PRO A 26 -3.56 15.66 10.05
CA PRO A 26 -3.07 14.26 10.08
C PRO A 26 -4.04 13.25 10.70
N ALA A 27 -4.86 13.70 11.64
CA ALA A 27 -5.86 12.88 12.33
C ALA A 27 -7.17 12.71 11.54
N SER A 28 -7.36 13.46 10.45
CA SER A 28 -8.55 13.47 9.58
C SER A 28 -8.22 13.07 8.15
N VAL A 29 -7.13 12.32 7.95
CA VAL A 29 -6.80 11.75 6.64
C VAL A 29 -7.83 10.65 6.38
N ASP A 30 -8.82 10.99 5.56
CA ASP A 30 -9.87 10.03 5.18
C ASP A 30 -9.33 9.11 4.07
N CYS A 31 -8.48 9.63 3.18
CA CYS A 31 -7.74 8.84 2.19
C CYS A 31 -6.47 9.55 1.68
N LEU A 32 -5.52 8.75 1.17
CA LEU A 32 -4.42 9.22 0.33
C LEU A 32 -4.89 9.20 -1.13
N GLN A 33 -4.53 10.22 -1.91
CA GLN A 33 -4.83 10.28 -3.35
C GLN A 33 -3.63 10.83 -4.09
N ILE A 34 -3.33 10.39 -5.31
CA ILE A 34 -2.30 11.06 -6.10
C ILE A 34 -2.79 12.46 -6.51
N ASP A 35 -1.91 13.48 -6.45
CA ASP A 35 -2.25 14.83 -6.90
C ASP A 35 -2.27 14.88 -8.43
N TYR A 36 -3.44 15.16 -9.00
CA TYR A 36 -3.62 15.25 -10.45
C TYR A 36 -4.08 16.66 -10.85
N ASP A 37 -3.38 17.25 -11.82
CA ASP A 37 -3.88 18.38 -12.63
C ASP A 37 -4.55 17.83 -13.90
N GLU A 38 -5.42 18.61 -14.55
CA GLU A 38 -6.18 18.32 -15.78
C GLU A 38 -5.32 17.80 -16.96
N ARG A 39 -3.99 17.85 -16.83
CA ARG A 39 -2.99 17.41 -17.82
C ARG A 39 -2.42 16.02 -17.59
N ARG A 40 -2.69 15.37 -16.44
CA ARG A 40 -2.17 14.05 -16.07
C ARG A 40 -3.33 13.10 -15.82
N ALA A 41 -3.44 12.02 -16.60
CA ALA A 41 -4.44 10.98 -16.36
C ALA A 41 -3.94 10.00 -15.30
N ALA A 42 -4.79 9.75 -14.29
CA ALA A 42 -4.60 8.66 -13.34
C ALA A 42 -4.88 7.32 -14.02
N HIS A 43 -3.95 6.38 -13.94
CA HIS A 43 -4.23 4.99 -14.30
C HIS A 43 -4.53 4.21 -13.03
N ARG A 44 -5.65 3.48 -13.04
CA ARG A 44 -6.07 2.66 -11.91
C ARG A 44 -6.05 1.19 -12.32
N THR A 45 -5.42 0.37 -11.51
CA THR A 45 -5.34 -1.08 -11.73
C THR A 45 -5.73 -1.77 -10.45
N ILE A 46 -6.65 -2.74 -10.54
CA ILE A 46 -7.14 -3.49 -9.38
C ILE A 46 -6.92 -4.96 -9.63
N PHE A 47 -6.46 -5.65 -8.60
CA PHE A 47 -6.35 -7.09 -8.63
C PHE A 47 -6.64 -7.70 -7.27
N ALA A 48 -6.86 -9.02 -7.24
CA ALA A 48 -7.10 -9.76 -6.01
C ALA A 48 -8.32 -9.26 -5.20
N ALA A 49 -9.35 -8.71 -5.85
CA ALA A 49 -10.62 -8.39 -5.17
C ALA A 49 -11.27 -9.66 -4.60
N ARG A 50 -11.98 -9.56 -3.49
CA ARG A 50 -12.70 -10.70 -2.90
C ARG A 50 -13.87 -11.10 -3.81
N GLU A 51 -14.08 -12.41 -4.00
CA GLU A 51 -15.22 -12.89 -4.79
C GLU A 51 -16.54 -12.30 -4.28
N GLY A 52 -17.35 -11.78 -5.20
CA GLY A 52 -18.63 -11.14 -4.89
C GLY A 52 -18.53 -9.71 -4.34
N HIS A 53 -17.33 -9.15 -4.20
CA HIS A 53 -17.14 -7.73 -3.88
C HIS A 53 -17.17 -6.90 -5.16
N GLU A 54 -18.10 -5.94 -5.22
CA GLU A 54 -18.17 -4.99 -6.32
C GLU A 54 -17.14 -3.89 -6.08
N VAL A 55 -16.27 -3.70 -7.06
CA VAL A 55 -15.21 -2.70 -7.00
C VAL A 55 -15.76 -1.39 -7.55
N ASP A 56 -16.03 -0.43 -6.68
CA ASP A 56 -16.61 0.88 -7.03
C ASP A 56 -15.50 1.92 -7.34
N VAL A 57 -14.65 1.59 -8.31
CA VAL A 57 -13.57 2.48 -8.75
C VAL A 57 -13.70 2.70 -10.26
N ALA A 58 -14.21 3.88 -10.62
CA ALA A 58 -14.40 4.25 -12.02
C ALA A 58 -13.09 4.14 -12.81
N ASP A 59 -13.20 3.57 -14.02
CA ASP A 59 -12.15 3.41 -15.02
C ASP A 59 -10.93 2.58 -14.56
N ALA A 60 -11.08 1.75 -13.52
CA ALA A 60 -10.03 0.83 -13.11
C ALA A 60 -9.94 -0.40 -14.04
N GLU A 61 -8.72 -0.71 -14.47
CA GLU A 61 -8.39 -1.96 -15.14
C GLU A 61 -8.35 -3.09 -14.12
N ILE A 62 -9.21 -4.11 -14.29
CA ILE A 62 -9.25 -5.27 -13.38
C ILE A 62 -8.39 -6.39 -13.97
N LEU A 63 -7.40 -6.84 -13.20
CA LEU A 63 -6.52 -7.96 -13.54
C LEU A 63 -6.90 -9.20 -12.73
N ASP A 64 -6.99 -10.34 -13.42
CA ASP A 64 -7.36 -11.63 -12.82
C ASP A 64 -6.15 -12.28 -12.13
N ILE A 65 -5.77 -11.72 -10.98
CA ILE A 65 -4.69 -12.23 -10.14
C ILE A 65 -5.32 -12.78 -8.85
N PRO A 66 -5.05 -14.05 -8.50
CA PRO A 66 -5.60 -14.65 -7.29
C PRO A 66 -4.99 -13.99 -6.03
N ARG A 67 -5.78 -13.93 -4.95
CA ARG A 67 -5.40 -13.26 -3.70
C ARG A 67 -4.12 -13.81 -3.09
N GLU A 68 -3.87 -15.10 -3.26
CA GLU A 68 -2.69 -15.80 -2.77
C GLU A 68 -1.40 -15.37 -3.48
N ARG A 69 -1.50 -14.76 -4.67
CA ARG A 69 -0.36 -14.23 -5.43
C ARG A 69 -0.21 -12.71 -5.30
N ALA A 70 -1.16 -12.03 -4.66
CA ALA A 70 -1.22 -10.57 -4.63
C ALA A 70 0.04 -9.93 -4.01
N GLY A 71 0.52 -10.45 -2.88
CA GLY A 71 1.72 -9.96 -2.22
C GLY A 71 2.97 -10.14 -3.07
N GLU A 72 3.10 -11.30 -3.73
CA GLU A 72 4.22 -11.59 -4.63
C GLU A 72 4.23 -10.68 -5.85
N VAL A 73 3.07 -10.49 -6.50
CA VAL A 73 2.95 -9.60 -7.66
C VAL A 73 3.29 -8.16 -7.27
N LEU A 74 2.78 -7.68 -6.14
CA LEU A 74 3.06 -6.33 -5.68
C LEU A 74 4.56 -6.14 -5.36
N GLU A 75 5.18 -7.10 -4.68
CA GLU A 75 6.63 -7.10 -4.44
C GLU A 75 7.41 -6.98 -5.76
N HIS A 76 7.06 -7.79 -6.78
CA HIS A 76 7.72 -7.75 -8.08
C HIS A 76 7.51 -6.43 -8.84
N ILE A 77 6.30 -5.85 -8.76
CA ILE A 77 6.02 -4.52 -9.32
C ILE A 77 6.95 -3.49 -8.68
N LEU A 78 6.99 -3.41 -7.35
CA LEU A 78 7.78 -2.40 -6.66
C LEU A 78 9.29 -2.55 -6.95
N HIS A 79 9.79 -3.80 -6.98
CA HIS A 79 11.16 -4.08 -7.40
C HIS A 79 11.44 -3.66 -8.84
N LYS A 80 10.54 -3.98 -9.79
CA LYS A 80 10.74 -3.69 -11.22
C LYS A 80 10.77 -2.20 -11.49
N LEU A 81 9.90 -1.44 -10.81
CA LEU A 81 9.81 0.00 -10.92
C LEU A 81 10.94 0.73 -10.17
N HIS A 82 11.77 0.01 -9.39
CA HIS A 82 12.81 0.57 -8.51
C HIS A 82 12.26 1.65 -7.56
N VAL A 83 11.03 1.46 -7.08
CA VAL A 83 10.34 2.42 -6.21
C VAL A 83 10.67 2.12 -4.75
N GLU A 84 11.86 2.53 -4.34
CA GLU A 84 12.31 2.41 -2.96
C GLU A 84 13.09 3.66 -2.53
N PRO A 85 12.92 4.12 -1.28
CA PRO A 85 12.06 3.57 -0.24
C PRO A 85 10.56 3.86 -0.47
N VAL A 86 9.70 3.07 0.18
CA VAL A 86 8.25 3.30 0.24
C VAL A 86 7.80 3.57 1.67
N LEU A 87 6.70 4.30 1.80
CA LEU A 87 6.03 4.54 3.07
C LEU A 87 4.80 3.63 3.16
N ILE A 88 4.65 2.90 4.26
CA ILE A 88 3.44 2.14 4.57
C ILE A 88 2.65 2.89 5.61
N LEU A 89 1.38 3.14 5.36
CA LEU A 89 0.46 3.85 6.24
C LEU A 89 -0.71 2.93 6.58
N PRO A 90 -1.23 2.99 7.82
CA PRO A 90 -2.48 2.31 8.13
C PRO A 90 -3.65 3.12 7.53
N ILE A 91 -4.63 2.43 6.93
CA ILE A 91 -5.89 3.07 6.51
C ILE A 91 -6.63 3.59 7.75
N GLY A 92 -6.66 2.80 8.82
CA GLY A 92 -7.13 3.21 10.14
C GLY A 92 -5.99 3.69 11.03
N ARG A 93 -5.65 2.85 12.02
CA ARG A 93 -4.49 3.04 12.91
C ARG A 93 -3.68 1.78 13.00
N TRP A 94 -2.41 1.92 13.36
CA TRP A 94 -1.50 0.80 13.46
C TRP A 94 -1.98 -0.32 14.37
N ARG A 95 -2.67 -0.03 15.48
CA ARG A 95 -3.15 -1.08 16.38
C ARG A 95 -4.08 -2.07 15.67
N SER A 96 -5.05 -1.59 14.89
CA SER A 96 -5.97 -2.46 14.13
C SER A 96 -5.21 -3.32 13.12
N VAL A 97 -4.18 -2.76 12.49
CA VAL A 97 -3.32 -3.45 11.52
C VAL A 97 -2.42 -4.49 12.21
N PHE A 98 -1.79 -4.16 13.34
CA PHE A 98 -0.95 -5.09 14.12
C PHE A 98 -1.74 -6.28 14.65
N ASP A 99 -2.97 -6.07 15.12
CA ASP A 99 -3.84 -7.16 15.58
C ASP A 99 -4.05 -8.25 14.52
N VAL A 100 -4.01 -7.88 13.23
CA VAL A 100 -4.10 -8.80 12.09
C VAL A 100 -2.75 -9.38 11.68
N LEU A 101 -1.71 -8.57 11.71
CA LEU A 101 -0.39 -8.92 11.16
C LEU A 101 0.49 -9.73 12.12
N THR A 102 0.44 -9.44 13.42
CA THR A 102 1.33 -10.04 14.43
C THR A 102 1.29 -11.58 14.43
N PRO A 103 0.13 -12.25 14.29
CA PRO A 103 0.12 -13.72 14.17
C PRO A 103 0.90 -14.25 12.97
N ALA A 104 0.86 -13.56 11.82
CA ALA A 104 1.57 -13.96 10.60
C ALA A 104 3.07 -13.61 10.63
N LEU A 105 3.45 -12.66 11.49
CA LEU A 105 4.80 -12.09 11.57
C LEU A 105 5.50 -12.34 12.91
N ALA A 106 4.97 -13.26 13.73
CA ALA A 106 5.49 -13.54 15.06
C ALA A 106 6.96 -14.00 15.08
N ASP A 107 7.39 -14.71 14.02
CA ASP A 107 8.78 -15.18 13.88
C ASP A 107 9.72 -14.10 13.27
N ASN A 108 9.18 -12.94 12.87
CA ASN A 108 9.98 -11.86 12.30
C ASN A 108 10.44 -10.90 13.41
N GLU A 109 11.70 -11.02 13.82
CA GLU A 109 12.29 -10.19 14.89
C GLU A 109 12.16 -8.68 14.64
N GLN A 110 12.31 -8.25 13.38
CA GLN A 110 12.22 -6.84 13.00
C GLN A 110 10.79 -6.31 13.14
N TRP A 111 9.78 -7.09 12.72
CA TRP A 111 8.37 -6.77 12.93
C TRP A 111 8.04 -6.71 14.41
N MET A 112 8.51 -7.69 15.19
CA MET A 112 8.23 -7.75 16.62
C MET A 112 8.85 -6.60 17.40
N GLY A 113 10.01 -6.09 16.97
CA GLY A 113 10.57 -4.85 17.49
C GLY A 113 9.64 -3.65 17.29
N ILE A 114 9.07 -3.52 16.09
CA ILE A 114 8.16 -2.41 15.73
C ILE A 114 6.79 -2.54 16.44
N ASP A 115 6.21 -3.74 16.50
CA ASP A 115 4.94 -3.98 17.21
C ASP A 115 5.04 -3.63 18.70
N SER A 116 6.18 -3.98 19.32
CA SER A 116 6.48 -3.61 20.71
C SER A 116 6.58 -2.09 20.89
N GLU A 117 7.28 -1.39 19.99
CA GLU A 117 7.39 0.08 20.00
C GLU A 117 6.02 0.75 19.84
N ALA A 118 5.20 0.27 18.89
CA ALA A 118 3.85 0.77 18.64
C ALA A 118 2.90 0.55 19.83
N THR A 119 3.01 -0.60 20.50
CA THR A 119 2.21 -0.95 21.67
C THR A 119 2.48 -0.04 22.86
N ILE A 120 3.73 0.38 23.04
CA ILE A 120 4.16 1.20 24.19
C ILE A 120 3.87 2.67 23.94
N GLU A 121 4.15 3.18 22.73
CA GLU A 121 4.24 4.64 22.54
C GLU A 121 3.26 5.22 21.51
N LEU A 122 2.79 4.47 20.51
CA LEU A 122 2.22 5.11 19.30
C LEU A 122 1.11 4.27 18.63
N ASN A 123 -0.13 4.42 19.10
CA ASN A 123 -1.31 4.11 18.26
C ASN A 123 -1.59 5.28 17.28
N THR A 124 -0.55 5.66 16.53
CA THR A 124 -0.59 6.78 15.58
C THR A 124 -0.86 6.29 14.16
N ARG A 125 -0.81 7.23 13.21
CA ARG A 125 -0.85 6.98 11.78
C ARG A 125 0.51 7.25 11.12
N ASP A 126 1.57 7.38 11.92
CA ASP A 126 2.92 7.65 11.42
C ASP A 126 3.36 6.53 10.49
N PRO A 127 3.79 6.81 9.25
CA PRO A 127 4.14 5.76 8.32
C PRO A 127 5.32 4.92 8.77
N LEU A 128 5.39 3.66 8.34
CA LEU A 128 6.59 2.85 8.39
C LEU A 128 7.40 3.02 7.11
N LEU A 129 8.69 3.34 7.26
CA LEU A 129 9.61 3.44 6.13
C LEU A 129 10.16 2.05 5.76
N PHE A 130 9.79 1.55 4.59
CA PHE A 130 10.31 0.31 4.01
C PHE A 130 11.42 0.61 3.01
N LYS A 131 12.54 -0.10 3.14
CA LYS A 131 13.65 -0.07 2.18
C LYS A 131 13.66 -1.37 1.37
N LEU A 132 14.49 -1.45 0.34
CA LEU A 132 14.63 -2.64 -0.52
C LEU A 132 14.69 -3.98 0.25
N ARG A 133 15.48 -4.03 1.33
CA ARG A 133 15.63 -5.24 2.17
C ARG A 133 14.35 -5.67 2.90
N ASP A 134 13.40 -4.76 3.03
CA ASP A 134 12.14 -4.96 3.75
C ASP A 134 11.02 -5.41 2.78
N LEU A 135 11.23 -5.44 1.45
CA LEU A 135 10.18 -5.79 0.48
C LEU A 135 9.67 -7.24 0.61
N HIS A 136 10.52 -8.17 1.05
CA HIS A 136 10.09 -9.54 1.35
C HIS A 136 9.07 -9.59 2.49
N LEU A 137 9.18 -8.65 3.45
CA LEU A 137 8.22 -8.50 4.54
C LEU A 137 6.90 -7.92 4.03
N LEU A 138 6.96 -7.02 3.04
CA LEU A 138 5.79 -6.42 2.42
C LEU A 138 4.87 -7.47 1.79
N ARG A 139 5.43 -8.48 1.13
CA ARG A 139 4.67 -9.63 0.63
C ARG A 139 3.80 -10.25 1.72
N THR A 140 4.42 -10.64 2.84
CA THR A 140 3.71 -11.28 3.96
C THR A 140 2.67 -10.34 4.59
N VAL A 141 2.98 -9.05 4.68
CA VAL A 141 2.03 -8.03 5.16
C VAL A 141 0.79 -7.97 4.25
N VAL A 142 0.97 -7.88 2.93
CA VAL A 142 -0.13 -7.80 1.95
C VAL A 142 -0.99 -9.07 2.02
N GLU A 143 -0.35 -10.23 2.00
CA GLU A 143 -1.04 -11.53 2.10
C GLU A 143 -1.84 -11.64 3.41
N ALA A 144 -1.26 -11.21 4.53
CA ALA A 144 -1.93 -11.23 5.83
C ALA A 144 -3.11 -10.25 5.89
N VAL A 145 -2.96 -9.02 5.40
CA VAL A 145 -4.07 -8.05 5.32
C VAL A 145 -5.23 -8.64 4.50
N LEU A 146 -4.95 -9.16 3.31
CA LEU A 146 -5.97 -9.71 2.43
C LEU A 146 -6.63 -10.98 3.00
N LYS A 147 -5.92 -11.76 3.80
CA LYS A 147 -6.44 -13.04 4.31
C LYS A 147 -7.15 -12.92 5.65
N HIS A 148 -6.67 -12.05 6.53
CA HIS A 148 -7.01 -12.05 7.95
C HIS A 148 -7.78 -10.80 8.40
N SER A 149 -7.82 -9.75 7.59
CA SER A 149 -8.59 -8.56 7.94
C SER A 149 -10.09 -8.76 7.72
N GLU A 150 -10.86 -8.17 8.62
CA GLU A 150 -12.33 -8.21 8.63
C GLU A 150 -12.93 -6.82 8.33
N THR A 151 -12.22 -5.75 8.66
CA THR A 151 -12.70 -4.36 8.58
C THR A 151 -11.73 -3.47 7.82
N LEU A 152 -12.25 -2.43 7.14
CA LEU A 152 -11.46 -1.55 6.27
C LEU A 152 -10.29 -0.85 7.00
N ASP A 153 -10.45 -0.55 8.29
CA ASP A 153 -9.42 0.11 9.10
C ASP A 153 -8.17 -0.75 9.37
N GLN A 154 -8.22 -2.05 9.04
CA GLN A 154 -7.11 -2.99 9.10
C GLN A 154 -6.31 -3.07 7.78
N GLY A 155 -6.73 -2.33 6.74
CA GLY A 155 -5.98 -2.19 5.51
C GLY A 155 -4.79 -1.24 5.61
N ILE A 156 -3.98 -1.22 4.57
CA ILE A 156 -2.79 -0.37 4.48
C ILE A 156 -2.73 0.38 3.13
N SER A 157 -2.07 1.53 3.14
CA SER A 157 -1.66 2.24 1.94
C SER A 157 -0.13 2.22 1.82
N ILE A 158 0.39 2.11 0.61
CA ILE A 158 1.82 2.12 0.31
C ILE A 158 2.05 3.25 -0.69
N ALA A 159 2.83 4.25 -0.30
CA ALA A 159 3.17 5.39 -1.14
C ALA A 159 4.66 5.31 -1.52
N ALA A 160 4.95 5.32 -2.82
CA ALA A 160 6.31 5.46 -3.30
C ALA A 160 6.81 6.89 -3.07
N ILE A 161 8.04 7.05 -2.57
CA ILE A 161 8.58 8.41 -2.34
C ILE A 161 9.03 9.07 -3.65
N GLN A 162 9.51 8.29 -4.62
CA GLN A 162 10.22 8.79 -5.81
C GLN A 162 9.44 8.61 -7.11
N ALA A 163 8.20 8.15 -7.03
CA ALA A 163 7.36 7.89 -8.20
C ALA A 163 5.91 8.11 -7.83
N PRO A 164 5.06 8.60 -8.74
CA PRO A 164 3.64 8.81 -8.47
C PRO A 164 2.91 7.45 -8.52
N LEU A 165 3.09 6.67 -7.47
CA LEU A 165 2.47 5.36 -7.27
C LEU A 165 1.95 5.30 -5.83
N LEU A 166 0.65 5.07 -5.72
CA LEU A 166 -0.06 4.79 -4.49
C LEU A 166 -0.72 3.43 -4.63
N VAL A 167 -0.56 2.59 -3.61
CA VAL A 167 -1.16 1.27 -3.55
C VAL A 167 -2.01 1.19 -2.29
N GLU A 168 -3.25 0.75 -2.43
CA GLU A 168 -4.16 0.50 -1.32
C GLU A 168 -4.44 -1.00 -1.26
N VAL A 169 -4.17 -1.59 -0.10
CA VAL A 169 -4.43 -3.01 0.16
C VAL A 169 -5.62 -3.06 1.11
N GLU A 170 -6.78 -3.31 0.52
CA GLU A 170 -8.05 -3.34 1.23
C GLU A 170 -8.52 -4.79 1.46
N PRO A 171 -9.05 -5.10 2.66
CA PRO A 171 -9.50 -6.44 3.00
C PRO A 171 -10.49 -7.05 2.01
N ALA A 172 -11.48 -6.29 1.54
CA ALA A 172 -12.45 -6.76 0.55
C ALA A 172 -12.08 -6.32 -0.88
N GLY A 173 -11.61 -5.08 -1.03
CA GLY A 173 -11.27 -4.44 -2.31
C GLY A 173 -10.10 -5.09 -3.06
N GLY A 174 -9.21 -5.79 -2.35
CA GLY A 174 -8.01 -6.36 -2.96
C GLY A 174 -6.86 -5.36 -2.94
N VAL A 175 -6.12 -5.28 -4.05
CA VAL A 175 -5.03 -4.32 -4.24
C VAL A 175 -5.42 -3.34 -5.33
N LEU A 176 -5.54 -2.06 -4.97
CA LEU A 176 -5.75 -0.95 -5.89
C LEU A 176 -4.45 -0.18 -6.07
N LEU A 177 -3.98 -0.08 -7.31
CA LEU A 177 -2.86 0.76 -7.71
C LEU A 177 -3.42 2.00 -8.39
N THR A 178 -3.03 3.16 -7.89
CA THR A 178 -3.25 4.46 -8.52
C THR A 178 -1.90 4.96 -9.00
N ILE A 179 -1.80 5.26 -10.30
CA ILE A 179 -0.54 5.49 -11.01
C ILE A 179 -0.59 6.83 -11.74
N GLY A 180 0.47 7.63 -11.58
CA GLY A 180 0.51 9.02 -12.04
C GLY A 180 0.82 9.25 -13.51
N ASN A 181 1.30 8.23 -14.23
CA ASN A 181 1.65 8.34 -15.64
C ASN A 181 1.55 7.00 -16.39
N GLU A 182 1.35 7.09 -17.70
CA GLU A 182 1.16 5.95 -18.60
C GLU A 182 2.37 5.01 -18.66
N GLY A 183 3.59 5.55 -18.63
CA GLY A 183 4.81 4.73 -18.69
C GLY A 183 4.93 3.78 -17.48
N LEU A 184 4.67 4.27 -16.27
CA LEU A 184 4.61 3.42 -15.07
C LEU A 184 3.44 2.44 -15.14
N ALA A 185 2.29 2.85 -15.67
CA ALA A 185 1.12 1.98 -15.81
C ALA A 185 1.40 0.81 -16.75
N ASP A 186 2.11 1.05 -17.86
CA ASP A 186 2.54 0.01 -18.79
C ASP A 186 3.52 -0.97 -18.14
N GLU A 187 4.46 -0.49 -17.34
CA GLU A 187 5.38 -1.36 -16.59
C GLU A 187 4.65 -2.23 -15.56
N VAL A 188 3.70 -1.65 -14.80
CA VAL A 188 2.83 -2.39 -13.88
C VAL A 188 2.07 -3.49 -14.63
N ARG A 189 1.45 -3.15 -15.75
CA ARG A 189 0.67 -4.09 -16.57
C ARG A 189 1.55 -5.22 -17.09
N ALA A 190 2.74 -4.91 -17.58
CA ALA A 190 3.68 -5.90 -18.08
C ALA A 190 4.12 -6.90 -17.00
N VAL A 191 4.39 -6.43 -15.78
CA VAL A 191 4.71 -7.31 -14.65
C VAL A 191 3.51 -8.18 -14.29
N ALA A 192 2.34 -7.57 -14.13
CA ALA A 192 1.13 -8.29 -13.74
C ALA A 192 0.71 -9.36 -14.75
N GLN A 193 0.84 -9.08 -16.06
CA GLN A 193 0.56 -10.03 -17.14
C GLN A 193 1.47 -11.25 -17.10
N ALA A 194 2.76 -11.08 -16.80
CA ALA A 194 3.70 -12.21 -16.68
C ALA A 194 3.28 -13.20 -15.58
N PHE A 195 2.54 -12.75 -14.57
CA PHE A 195 1.99 -13.60 -13.51
C PHE A 195 0.65 -14.24 -13.88
N MET A 196 -0.08 -13.73 -14.88
CA MET A 196 -1.29 -14.39 -15.39
C MET A 196 -0.97 -15.52 -16.37
N GLU A 197 0.14 -15.42 -17.09
CA GLU A 197 0.56 -16.39 -18.11
C GLU A 197 1.38 -17.58 -17.56
N GLY A 198 1.85 -17.49 -16.32
CA GLY A 198 2.65 -18.51 -15.63
C GLY A 198 1.94 -19.14 -14.45
#